data_AF-A0A8X6LTL9-F1
#
_entry.id   AF-A0A8X6LTL9-F1
#
_cell.length_a   1.000
_cell.length_b   1.000
_cell.length_c   1.000
_cell.angle_alpha   90.00
_cell.angle_beta   90.00
_cell.angle_gamma   90.00
#
_symmetry.space_group_name_H-M   'P 1'
#
loop_
_entity.id
_entity.type
_entity.pdbx_description
1 polymer ?
#
loop_
_entity_poly.entity_id
_entity_poly.type
_entity_poly.pdbx_seq_one_letter_code
_entity_poly.pdbx_strand_id
1 'polypeptide(L)'
;MTLSVEAHFSQKLADNVPDNREKALKEIGEWFETVSVTSAVLDEDILLKIWKGLYYYFWHCDKMLVQEEKAEVISQYIHNFRSVKLSFLYLETFFKTMAREWHGIDRFRLDKFMMLTRFLCVKVFS
;
A
#
# COMPACT_ATOMS: atom_id res chain seq x y z
N MET A 1 19.11 9.60 -14.70
CA MET A 1 19.18 8.49 -13.72
C MET A 1 17.79 7.90 -13.60
N THR A 2 17.61 6.62 -13.91
CA THR A 2 16.35 5.91 -13.66
C THR A 2 16.21 5.68 -12.17
N LEU A 3 15.12 6.17 -11.56
CA LEU A 3 14.79 5.90 -10.16
C LEU A 3 14.60 4.40 -9.96
N SER A 4 14.92 3.89 -8.77
CA SER A 4 14.52 2.53 -8.38
C SER A 4 12.99 2.43 -8.33
N VAL A 5 12.45 1.21 -8.48
CA VAL A 5 11.01 0.98 -8.60
C VAL A 5 10.27 1.51 -7.37
N GLU A 6 10.81 1.23 -6.19
CA GLU A 6 10.24 1.70 -4.94
C GLU A 6 10.36 3.22 -4.77
N ALA A 7 11.47 3.84 -5.20
CA ALA A 7 11.58 5.30 -5.20
C ALA A 7 10.56 5.95 -6.14
N HIS A 8 10.34 5.35 -7.31
CA HIS A 8 9.35 5.80 -8.28
C HIS A 8 7.93 5.77 -7.70
N PHE A 9 7.50 4.63 -7.13
CA PHE A 9 6.17 4.50 -6.56
C PHE A 9 6.00 5.35 -5.30
N SER A 10 6.95 5.33 -4.35
CA SER A 10 6.84 6.11 -3.12
C SER A 10 6.69 7.61 -3.40
N GLN A 11 7.43 8.15 -4.38
CA GLN A 11 7.34 9.56 -4.74
C GLN A 11 5.98 9.90 -5.36
N LYS A 12 5.50 9.11 -6.34
CA LYS A 12 4.23 9.39 -7.00
C LYS A 12 3.01 9.18 -6.10
N LEU A 13 3.04 8.19 -5.21
CA LEU A 13 1.97 7.93 -4.24
C LEU A 13 1.85 9.06 -3.20
N ALA A 14 2.96 9.75 -2.91
CA ALA A 14 3.03 10.90 -2.03
C ALA A 14 3.03 12.26 -2.77
N ASP A 15 2.69 12.28 -4.06
CA ASP A 15 2.63 13.50 -4.86
C ASP A 15 1.51 14.43 -4.35
N ASN A 16 1.66 15.74 -4.49
CA ASN A 16 0.63 16.71 -4.12
C ASN A 16 -0.55 16.74 -5.11
N VAL A 17 -0.33 16.31 -6.36
CA VAL A 17 -1.35 16.26 -7.42
C VAL A 17 -2.21 15.00 -7.26
N PRO A 18 -3.54 15.12 -7.03
CA PRO A 18 -4.42 13.96 -6.84
C PRO A 18 -4.39 12.96 -8.00
N ASP A 19 -4.40 13.44 -9.24
CA ASP A 19 -4.41 12.57 -10.42
C ASP A 19 -3.12 11.72 -10.53
N ASN A 20 -1.98 12.27 -10.12
CA ASN A 20 -0.71 11.54 -10.08
C ASN A 20 -0.78 10.40 -9.07
N ARG A 21 -1.34 10.67 -7.89
CA ARG A 21 -1.53 9.68 -6.82
C ARG A 21 -2.46 8.54 -7.26
N GLU A 22 -3.60 8.88 -7.86
CA GLU A 22 -4.56 7.89 -8.37
C GLU A 22 -3.95 7.00 -9.46
N LYS A 23 -3.24 7.61 -10.40
CA LYS A 23 -2.52 6.87 -11.44
C LYS A 23 -1.46 5.95 -10.84
N ALA A 24 -0.69 6.43 -9.86
CA ALA A 24 0.32 5.63 -9.19
C ALA A 24 -0.27 4.45 -8.41
N LEU A 25 -1.42 4.65 -7.76
CA LEU A 25 -2.15 3.58 -7.09
C LEU A 25 -2.57 2.49 -8.09
N LYS A 26 -3.08 2.88 -9.26
CA LYS A 26 -3.40 1.91 -10.31
C LYS A 26 -2.15 1.17 -10.82
N GLU A 27 -1.10 1.93 -11.17
CA GLU A 27 0.15 1.39 -11.72
C GLU A 27 0.83 0.40 -10.76
N ILE A 28 0.77 0.62 -9.43
CA ILE A 28 1.40 -0.30 -8.47
C ILE A 28 0.66 -1.63 -8.35
N GLY A 29 -0.68 -1.62 -8.50
CA GLY A 29 -1.48 -2.85 -8.57
C GLY A 29 -1.09 -3.75 -9.75
N GLU A 30 -0.99 -3.16 -10.95
CA GLU A 30 -0.55 -3.85 -12.17
C GLU A 30 0.90 -4.36 -12.04
N TRP A 31 1.75 -3.58 -11.36
CA TRP A 31 3.12 -3.98 -11.08
C TRP A 31 3.20 -5.17 -10.11
N PHE A 32 2.36 -5.22 -9.07
CA PHE A 32 2.28 -6.36 -8.15
C PHE A 32 1.90 -7.66 -8.88
N GLU A 33 0.97 -7.61 -9.84
CA GLU A 33 0.63 -8.79 -10.66
C GLU A 33 1.83 -9.24 -11.50
N THR A 34 2.53 -8.28 -12.12
CA THR A 34 3.70 -8.55 -12.97
C THR A 34 4.87 -9.16 -12.17
N VAL A 35 5.22 -8.57 -11.03
CA VAL A 35 6.31 -9.05 -10.17
C VAL A 35 6.00 -10.44 -9.60
N SER A 36 4.71 -10.71 -9.34
CA SER A 36 4.29 -12.01 -8.85
C SER A 36 4.47 -13.14 -9.87
N VAL A 37 4.41 -12.87 -11.17
CA VAL A 37 4.57 -13.89 -12.23
C VAL A 37 6.04 -14.09 -12.57
N THR A 38 6.77 -12.98 -12.69
CA THR A 38 8.16 -12.97 -13.17
C THR A 38 9.16 -13.54 -12.16
N SER A 39 8.72 -13.81 -10.92
CA SER A 39 9.59 -14.18 -9.79
C SER A 39 10.72 -13.18 -9.56
N ALA A 40 10.53 -11.94 -10.00
CA ALA A 40 11.44 -10.85 -9.66
C ALA A 40 11.48 -10.73 -8.13
N VAL A 41 12.68 -10.51 -7.60
CA VAL A 41 12.94 -10.52 -6.15
C VAL A 41 12.28 -9.29 -5.54
N LEU A 42 11.00 -9.42 -5.21
CA LEU A 42 10.30 -8.53 -4.29
C LEU A 42 10.81 -8.87 -2.89
N ASP A 43 11.72 -8.06 -2.37
CA ASP A 43 12.23 -8.20 -1.02
C ASP A 43 11.49 -7.29 -0.02
N GLU A 44 11.84 -7.46 1.24
CA GLU A 44 11.24 -6.73 2.34
C GLU A 44 11.49 -5.22 2.22
N ASP A 45 12.70 -4.80 1.86
CA ASP A 45 13.11 -3.39 1.81
C ASP A 45 12.33 -2.61 0.74
N ILE A 46 12.13 -3.23 -0.42
CA ILE A 46 11.30 -2.68 -1.51
C ILE A 46 9.86 -2.50 -1.02
N LEU A 47 9.28 -3.53 -0.39
CA LEU A 47 7.91 -3.48 0.10
C LEU A 47 7.72 -2.49 1.26
N LEU A 48 8.68 -2.35 2.16
CA LEU A 48 8.62 -1.35 3.24
C LEU A 48 8.60 0.08 2.69
N LYS A 49 9.36 0.37 1.63
CA LYS A 49 9.35 1.68 0.96
C LYS A 49 8.05 1.91 0.20
N ILE A 50 7.54 0.90 -0.49
CA ILE A 50 6.23 0.93 -1.14
C ILE A 50 5.11 1.20 -0.12
N TRP A 51 5.08 0.46 0.99
CA TRP A 51 4.09 0.66 2.04
C TRP A 51 4.16 2.03 2.68
N LYS A 52 5.37 2.61 2.81
CA LYS A 52 5.50 4.02 3.20
C LYS A 52 4.82 4.96 2.19
N GLY A 53 4.95 4.68 0.90
CA GLY A 53 4.22 5.40 -0.16
C GLY A 53 2.70 5.26 -0.01
N LEU A 54 2.20 4.03 0.14
CA LEU A 54 0.77 3.74 0.34
C LEU A 54 0.21 4.38 1.63
N TYR A 55 1.01 4.39 2.70
CA TYR A 55 0.67 5.05 3.96
C TYR A 55 0.41 6.54 3.74
N TYR A 56 1.30 7.25 3.05
CA TYR A 56 1.12 8.68 2.77
C TYR A 56 0.05 8.95 1.71
N TYR A 57 -0.11 8.07 0.72
CA TYR A 57 -1.25 8.13 -0.20
C TYR A 57 -2.56 8.12 0.61
N PHE A 58 -2.72 7.16 1.51
CA PHE A 58 -3.92 7.02 2.33
C PHE A 58 -4.04 8.13 3.39
N TRP A 59 -2.92 8.67 3.87
CA TRP A 59 -2.88 9.86 4.73
C TRP A 59 -3.60 11.06 4.11
N HIS A 60 -3.51 11.22 2.78
CA HIS A 60 -4.15 12.28 2.00
C HIS A 60 -5.58 11.97 1.54
N CYS A 61 -6.14 10.79 1.86
CA CYS A 61 -7.55 10.47 1.61
C CYS A 61 -8.45 11.07 2.72
N ASP A 62 -9.11 12.19 2.45
CA ASP A 62 -9.88 12.92 3.47
C ASP A 62 -11.40 12.68 3.42
N LYS A 63 -11.97 12.34 2.26
CA LYS A 63 -13.41 12.10 2.12
C LYS A 63 -13.77 10.68 2.55
N MET A 64 -14.81 10.50 3.37
CA MET A 64 -15.21 9.19 3.91
C MET A 64 -15.38 8.10 2.84
N LEU A 65 -16.15 8.38 1.77
CA LEU A 65 -16.35 7.41 0.67
C LEU A 65 -15.03 7.05 -0.04
N VAL A 66 -14.13 8.02 -0.18
CA VAL A 66 -12.81 7.79 -0.78
C VAL A 66 -11.96 6.94 0.16
N GLN A 67 -12.00 7.17 1.48
CA GLN A 67 -11.26 6.35 2.43
C GLN A 67 -11.68 4.89 2.37
N GLU A 68 -12.99 4.61 2.29
CA GLU A 68 -13.51 3.24 2.18
C GLU A 68 -13.09 2.60 0.85
N GLU A 69 -13.32 3.29 -0.26
CA GLU A 69 -12.93 2.82 -1.60
C GLU A 69 -11.43 2.51 -1.67
N LYS A 70 -10.58 3.42 -1.16
CA LYS A 70 -9.13 3.24 -1.23
C LYS A 70 -8.64 2.18 -0.25
N ALA A 71 -9.27 2.01 0.91
CA ALA A 71 -8.95 0.91 1.82
C ALA A 71 -9.26 -0.45 1.16
N GLU A 72 -10.41 -0.57 0.49
CA GLU A 72 -10.76 -1.76 -0.29
C GLU A 72 -9.72 -2.05 -1.36
N VAL A 73 -9.39 -1.07 -2.21
CA VAL A 73 -8.39 -1.22 -3.28
C VAL A 73 -7.02 -1.64 -2.74
N ILE A 74 -6.49 -0.94 -1.72
CA ILE A 74 -5.16 -1.24 -1.16
C ILE A 74 -5.13 -2.63 -0.51
N SER A 75 -6.20 -3.02 0.19
CA SER A 75 -6.29 -4.32 0.83
C SER A 75 -6.37 -5.47 -0.18
N GLN A 76 -7.00 -5.24 -1.33
CA GLN A 76 -7.17 -6.24 -2.38
C GLN A 76 -5.84 -6.66 -3.03
N TYR A 77 -4.80 -5.81 -3.00
CA TYR A 77 -3.50 -6.12 -3.60
C TYR A 77 -2.80 -7.35 -3.03
N ILE A 78 -3.18 -7.81 -1.83
CA ILE A 78 -2.65 -9.07 -1.29
C ILE A 78 -2.95 -10.27 -2.20
N HIS A 79 -4.03 -10.19 -2.98
CA HIS A 79 -4.47 -11.20 -3.94
C HIS A 79 -3.82 -11.08 -5.32
N ASN A 80 -3.07 -9.99 -5.58
CA ASN A 80 -2.30 -9.85 -6.81
C ASN A 80 -1.07 -10.78 -6.81
N PHE A 81 -0.69 -11.29 -5.64
CA PHE A 81 0.42 -12.22 -5.49
C PHE A 81 -0.04 -13.69 -5.60
N ARG A 82 0.53 -14.42 -6.57
CA ARG A 82 0.34 -15.86 -6.80
C ARG A 82 1.03 -16.74 -5.75
N SER A 83 2.02 -16.21 -5.04
CA SER A 83 2.76 -16.95 -4.02
C SER A 83 2.30 -16.52 -2.63
N VAL A 84 1.90 -17.50 -1.84
CA VAL A 84 1.57 -17.32 -0.41
C VAL A 84 2.70 -16.61 0.33
N LYS A 85 3.96 -16.91 0.01
CA LYS A 85 5.13 -16.23 0.60
C LYS A 85 5.14 -14.73 0.32
N LEU A 86 4.80 -14.30 -0.90
CA LEU A 86 4.75 -12.89 -1.29
C LEU A 86 3.54 -12.19 -0.65
N SER A 87 2.38 -12.85 -0.59
CA SER A 87 1.21 -12.34 0.13
C SER A 87 1.51 -12.12 1.62
N PHE A 88 2.20 -13.07 2.27
CA PHE A 88 2.65 -12.92 3.66
C PHE A 88 3.68 -11.80 3.81
N LEU A 89 4.62 -11.66 2.87
CA LEU A 89 5.59 -10.56 2.91
C LEU A 89 4.91 -9.19 2.78
N TYR A 90 3.89 -9.07 1.91
CA TYR A 90 3.06 -7.88 1.80
C TYR A 90 2.33 -7.56 3.12
N LEU A 91 1.74 -8.57 3.77
CA LEU A 91 1.08 -8.42 5.07
C LEU A 91 2.06 -8.08 6.21
N GLU A 92 3.22 -8.73 6.25
CA GLU A 92 4.25 -8.50 7.27
C GLU A 92 4.78 -7.07 7.19
N THR A 93 5.11 -6.62 5.98
CA THR A 93 5.61 -5.25 5.74
C THR A 93 4.56 -4.18 5.99
N PHE A 94 3.27 -4.49 5.80
CA PHE A 94 2.17 -3.64 6.27
C PHE A 94 2.24 -3.44 7.78
N PHE A 95 2.25 -4.52 8.57
CA PHE A 95 2.24 -4.41 10.03
C PHE A 95 3.51 -3.75 10.57
N LYS A 96 4.68 -4.01 9.95
CA LYS A 96 5.93 -3.29 10.26
C LYS A 96 5.80 -1.79 10.02
N THR A 97 5.19 -1.40 8.89
CA THR A 97 4.94 0.01 8.58
C THR A 97 3.95 0.63 9.57
N MET A 98 2.81 -0.01 9.81
CA MET A 98 1.82 0.47 10.76
C MET A 98 2.38 0.60 12.17
N ALA A 99 3.14 -0.38 12.67
CA ALA A 99 3.76 -0.33 13.99
C ALA A 99 4.73 0.85 14.12
N ARG A 100 5.53 1.13 13.07
CA ARG A 100 6.46 2.26 13.06
C ARG A 100 5.75 3.61 13.07
N GLU A 101 4.71 3.76 12.25
CA GLU A 101 4.02 5.05 12.06
C GLU A 101 2.86 5.28 13.05
N TRP A 102 2.44 4.27 13.83
CA TRP A 102 1.22 4.28 14.64
C TRP A 102 1.10 5.50 15.54
N HIS A 103 2.18 5.81 16.26
CA HIS A 103 2.22 6.92 17.23
C HIS A 103 2.21 8.30 16.56
N GLY A 104 2.50 8.38 15.26
CA GLY A 104 2.44 9.60 14.47
C GLY A 104 1.04 9.90 13.90
N ILE A 105 0.09 8.97 14.02
CA ILE A 105 -1.28 9.16 13.52
C ILE A 105 -2.07 10.02 14.51
N ASP A 106 -2.52 11.18 14.06
CA ASP A 106 -3.37 12.05 14.88
C ASP A 106 -4.82 11.52 14.98
N ARG A 107 -5.55 12.03 15.96
CA ARG A 107 -6.92 11.60 16.27
C ARG A 107 -7.87 11.63 15.07
N PHE A 108 -7.73 12.58 14.15
CA PHE A 108 -8.64 12.72 13.01
C PHE A 108 -8.38 11.69 11.91
N ARG A 109 -7.21 11.03 11.92
CA ARG A 109 -6.82 10.02 10.94
C ARG A 109 -6.84 8.60 11.49
N LEU A 110 -6.91 8.43 12.80
CA LEU A 110 -6.87 7.12 13.45
C LEU A 110 -7.93 6.16 12.90
N ASP A 111 -9.16 6.64 12.74
CA ASP A 111 -10.29 5.80 12.32
C ASP A 111 -10.09 5.19 10.92
N LYS A 112 -9.55 5.96 9.97
CA LYS A 112 -9.31 5.45 8.61
C LYS A 112 -8.17 4.43 8.59
N PHE A 113 -7.10 4.63 9.37
CA PHE A 113 -6.00 3.66 9.43
C PHE A 113 -6.41 2.37 10.17
N MET A 114 -7.26 2.48 11.18
CA MET A 114 -7.93 1.34 11.80
C MET A 114 -8.83 0.60 10.79
N MET A 115 -9.55 1.34 9.93
CA MET A 115 -10.35 0.75 8.85
C MET A 115 -9.48 0.00 7.85
N LEU A 116 -8.41 0.61 7.33
CA LEU A 116 -7.46 -0.05 6.42
C LEU A 116 -6.92 -1.36 7.03
N THR A 117 -6.58 -1.35 8.32
CA THR A 117 -6.14 -2.55 9.06
C THR A 117 -7.21 -3.64 9.06
N ARG A 118 -8.48 -3.28 9.33
CA ARG A 118 -9.59 -4.25 9.29
C ARG A 118 -9.80 -4.82 7.90
N PHE A 119 -9.79 -3.98 6.86
CA PHE A 119 -9.93 -4.41 5.47
C PHE A 119 -8.83 -5.40 5.09
N LEU A 120 -7.57 -5.09 5.41
CA LEU A 120 -6.46 -6.00 5.13
C LEU A 120 -6.62 -7.34 5.86
N CYS A 121 -6.97 -7.33 7.14
CA CYS A 121 -7.23 -8.57 7.89
C CYS A 121 -8.35 -9.39 7.24
N VAL A 122 -9.45 -8.77 6.80
CA VAL A 122 -10.53 -9.48 6.10
C VAL A 122 -10.02 -10.08 4.79
N LYS A 123 -9.26 -9.33 3.99
CA LYS A 123 -8.74 -9.82 2.71
C LYS A 123 -7.74 -10.97 2.85
N VAL A 124 -7.01 -11.05 3.97
CA VAL A 124 -6.12 -12.18 4.26
C VAL A 124 -6.88 -13.50 4.41
N PHE A 125 -8.12 -13.45 4.90
CA PHE A 125 -8.94 -14.65 5.18
C PHE A 125 -10.07 -14.89 4.18
N SER A 126 -10.23 -14.03 3.17
CA SER A 126 -11.20 -14.15 2.08
C SER A 126 -10.63 -14.93 0.91
#